data_AF-A0A072TEI3-F1
#
_entry.id   AF-A0A072TEI3-F1
#
_cell.length_a   1.000
_cell.length_b   1.000
_cell.length_c   1.000
_cell.angle_alpha   90.00
_cell.angle_beta   90.00
_cell.angle_gamma   90.00
#
_symmetry.space_group_name_H-M   'P 1'
#
loop_
_entity.id
_entity.type
_entity.pdbx_description
1 polymer ?
#
loop_
_entity_poly.entity_id
_entity_poly.type
_entity_poly.pdbx_seq_one_letter_code
_entity_poly.pdbx_strand_id
1 'polypeptide(L)'
;MKKTKCYKFKEVDLVSLRELALKVKSQTGFRLRYGGLLTLLRTDVEEKLVHTLVQFYDPSFRCFTFPDFQLVPTLEAYSNLVGLPIAEKAPFTGPGTSLTPLVIAKDLYLKTSDVSNHLITKSHIRGFTSKYLLDQANLSTTCQDTLEAILALLIYGLILFPNLDNFVDMNAIE
;
A
#
# COMPACT_ATOMS: atom_id res chain seq x y z
N MET A 1 -14.70 24.65 -23.59
CA MET A 1 -14.84 23.23 -23.18
C MET A 1 -13.66 22.86 -22.30
N LYS A 2 -13.89 22.31 -21.10
CA LYS A 2 -12.81 21.72 -20.30
C LYS A 2 -12.25 20.51 -21.09
N LYS A 3 -10.94 20.48 -21.32
CA LYS A 3 -10.27 19.30 -21.89
C LYS A 3 -10.28 18.20 -20.83
N THR A 4 -10.89 17.07 -21.13
CA THR A 4 -10.80 15.88 -20.29
C THR A 4 -9.39 15.29 -20.41
N LYS A 5 -8.83 14.87 -19.28
CA LYS A 5 -7.53 14.20 -19.20
C LYS A 5 -7.78 12.69 -19.29
N CYS A 6 -6.94 12.01 -20.07
CA CYS A 6 -6.92 10.55 -20.10
C CYS A 6 -6.03 10.05 -18.96
N TYR A 7 -6.59 9.26 -18.05
CA TYR A 7 -5.86 8.63 -16.97
C TYR A 7 -5.80 7.12 -17.20
N LYS A 8 -4.66 6.52 -16.84
CA LYS A 8 -4.51 5.07 -16.73
C LYS A 8 -4.21 4.75 -15.29
N PHE A 9 -5.02 3.88 -14.70
CA PHE A 9 -4.76 3.34 -13.37
C PHE A 9 -3.93 2.08 -13.49
N LYS A 10 -3.08 1.82 -12.50
CA LYS A 10 -2.30 0.59 -12.46
C LYS A 10 -3.21 -0.56 -12.09
N GLU A 11 -3.07 -1.67 -12.79
CA GLU A 11 -3.71 -2.91 -12.39
C GLU A 11 -2.91 -3.56 -11.26
N VAL A 12 -3.64 -3.92 -10.20
CA VAL A 12 -3.10 -4.66 -9.06
C VAL A 12 -3.73 -6.05 -9.12
N ASP A 13 -2.93 -7.09 -8.88
CA ASP A 13 -3.42 -8.46 -8.76
C ASP A 13 -4.21 -8.63 -7.45
N LEU A 14 -5.46 -8.14 -7.45
CA LEU A 14 -6.37 -8.25 -6.32
C LEU A 14 -6.76 -9.69 -6.02
N VAL A 15 -6.67 -10.60 -7.00
CA VAL A 15 -7.00 -12.02 -6.80
C VAL A 15 -5.98 -12.63 -5.84
N SER A 16 -4.68 -12.53 -6.15
CA SER A 16 -3.62 -13.05 -5.29
C SER A 16 -3.63 -12.41 -3.90
N LEU A 17 -3.90 -11.09 -3.79
CA LEU A 17 -3.99 -10.41 -2.50
C LEU A 17 -5.20 -10.89 -1.67
N ARG A 18 -6.35 -11.11 -2.30
CA ARG A 18 -7.54 -11.65 -1.63
C ARG A 18 -7.33 -13.09 -1.18
N GLU A 19 -6.69 -13.93 -2.00
CA GLU A 19 -6.33 -15.29 -1.62
C GLU A 19 -5.38 -15.32 -0.43
N LEU A 20 -4.39 -14.41 -0.40
CA LEU A 20 -3.49 -14.28 0.74
C LEU A 20 -4.23 -13.81 2.00
N ALA A 21 -5.16 -12.87 1.85
CA ALA A 21 -6.01 -12.39 2.95
C ALA A 21 -6.90 -13.50 3.55
N LEU A 22 -7.30 -14.51 2.77
CA LEU A 22 -8.04 -15.67 3.28
C LEU A 22 -7.17 -16.59 4.16
N LYS A 23 -5.84 -16.53 4.03
CA LYS A 23 -4.88 -17.32 4.83
C LYS A 23 -4.54 -16.69 6.18
N VAL A 24 -5.00 -15.46 6.44
CA VAL A 24 -4.86 -14.77 7.73
C VAL A 24 -5.74 -15.47 8.76
N LYS A 25 -5.13 -16.04 9.81
CA LYS A 25 -5.87 -16.80 10.84
C LYS A 25 -6.77 -15.92 11.71
N SER A 26 -6.33 -14.70 12.04
CA SER A 26 -7.07 -13.79 12.92
C SER A 26 -7.28 -12.43 12.25
N GLN A 27 -8.46 -12.22 11.65
CA GLN A 27 -8.79 -10.90 11.07
C GLN A 27 -8.81 -9.79 12.12
N THR A 28 -9.23 -10.10 13.36
CA THR A 28 -9.20 -9.15 14.48
C THR A 28 -7.76 -8.81 14.88
N GLY A 29 -6.88 -9.81 14.97
CA GLY A 29 -5.46 -9.61 15.27
C GLY A 29 -4.75 -8.78 14.20
N PHE A 30 -4.99 -9.13 12.93
CA PHE A 30 -4.50 -8.34 11.80
C PHE A 30 -4.98 -6.89 11.87
N ARG A 31 -6.27 -6.67 12.15
CA ARG A 31 -6.84 -5.31 12.26
C ARG A 31 -6.22 -4.50 13.40
N LEU A 32 -5.99 -5.12 14.56
CA LEU A 32 -5.33 -4.47 15.70
C LEU A 32 -3.90 -4.03 15.35
N ARG A 33 -3.21 -4.81 14.50
CA ARG A 33 -1.81 -4.58 14.17
C ARG A 33 -1.60 -3.64 12.97
N TYR A 34 -2.36 -3.84 11.91
CA TYR A 34 -2.19 -3.17 10.62
C TYR A 34 -3.36 -2.26 10.23
N GLY A 35 -4.43 -2.24 11.02
CA GLY A 35 -5.63 -1.46 10.74
C GLY A 35 -6.59 -2.17 9.78
N GLY A 36 -7.51 -1.39 9.22
CA GLY A 36 -8.54 -1.82 8.27
C GLY A 36 -8.05 -2.23 6.88
N LEU A 37 -6.77 -2.54 6.64
CA LEU A 37 -6.26 -2.79 5.29
C LEU A 37 -7.01 -3.90 4.52
N LEU A 38 -7.50 -4.93 5.21
CA LEU A 38 -8.29 -5.99 4.58
C LEU A 38 -9.61 -5.48 3.98
N THR A 39 -10.17 -4.38 4.48
CA THR A 39 -11.40 -3.79 3.91
C THR A 39 -11.12 -3.14 2.56
N LEU A 40 -9.90 -2.64 2.33
CA LEU A 40 -9.50 -2.08 1.04
C LEU A 40 -9.59 -3.13 -0.08
N LEU A 41 -9.19 -4.36 0.20
CA LEU A 41 -9.27 -5.47 -0.76
C LEU A 41 -10.71 -5.84 -1.13
N ARG A 42 -11.68 -5.51 -0.29
CA ARG A 42 -13.11 -5.84 -0.47
C ARG A 42 -13.95 -4.64 -0.92
N THR A 43 -13.37 -3.45 -0.93
CA THR A 43 -14.08 -2.24 -1.32
C THR A 43 -14.35 -2.30 -2.81
N ASP A 44 -15.63 -2.27 -3.17
CA ASP A 44 -16.03 -2.12 -4.56
C ASP A 44 -15.92 -0.65 -4.94
N VAL A 45 -15.22 -0.39 -6.05
CA VAL A 45 -14.93 0.96 -6.51
C VAL A 45 -15.47 1.08 -7.92
N GLU A 46 -16.48 1.92 -8.09
CA GLU A 46 -17.02 2.19 -9.41
C GLU A 46 -16.01 3.00 -10.22
N GLU A 47 -15.30 2.32 -11.13
CA GLU A 47 -14.22 2.88 -11.95
C GLU A 47 -14.66 4.19 -12.65
N LYS A 48 -15.88 4.23 -13.18
CA LYS A 48 -16.42 5.43 -13.87
C LYS A 48 -16.50 6.66 -12.94
N LEU A 49 -16.88 6.47 -11.68
CA LEU A 49 -16.92 7.54 -10.69
C LEU A 49 -15.51 8.04 -10.36
N VAL A 50 -14.54 7.13 -10.22
CA VAL A 50 -13.14 7.51 -9.98
C VAL A 50 -12.57 8.28 -11.17
N HIS A 51 -12.77 7.80 -12.41
CA HIS A 51 -12.33 8.53 -13.60
C HIS A 51 -12.94 9.92 -13.67
N THR A 52 -14.22 10.06 -13.31
CA THR A 52 -14.93 11.34 -13.28
C THR A 52 -14.35 12.26 -12.21
N LEU A 53 -14.13 11.75 -10.99
CA LEU A 53 -13.56 12.50 -9.88
C LEU A 53 -12.15 13.04 -10.21
N VAL A 54 -11.29 12.21 -10.80
CA VAL A 54 -9.90 12.58 -11.13
C VAL A 54 -9.82 13.64 -12.25
N GLN A 55 -10.89 13.87 -13.03
CA GLN A 55 -10.97 15.03 -13.94
C GLN A 55 -10.94 16.38 -13.20
N PHE A 56 -11.37 16.40 -11.94
CA PHE A 56 -11.41 17.60 -11.10
C PHE A 56 -10.19 17.73 -10.19
N TYR A 57 -9.23 16.81 -10.26
CA TYR A 57 -8.01 16.91 -9.47
C TYR A 57 -7.16 18.11 -9.90
N ASP A 58 -6.90 19.01 -8.96
CA ASP A 58 -5.99 20.15 -9.10
C ASP A 58 -4.65 19.81 -8.45
N PRO A 59 -3.59 19.56 -9.24
CA PRO A 59 -2.28 19.23 -8.71
C PRO A 59 -1.65 20.34 -7.87
N SER A 60 -2.01 21.60 -8.11
CA SER A 60 -1.43 22.76 -7.41
C SER A 60 -1.88 22.80 -5.96
N PHE A 61 -3.17 22.50 -5.74
CA PHE A 61 -3.78 22.47 -4.40
C PHE A 61 -3.86 21.07 -3.79
N ARG A 62 -3.52 20.02 -4.56
CA ARG A 62 -3.59 18.61 -4.14
C ARG A 62 -4.98 18.20 -3.64
N CYS A 63 -6.02 18.74 -4.27
CA CYS A 63 -7.43 18.48 -3.95
C CYS A 63 -8.27 18.34 -5.22
N PHE A 64 -9.53 17.91 -5.09
CA PHE A 64 -10.49 17.93 -6.20
C PHE A 64 -11.32 19.22 -6.14
N THR A 65 -11.28 20.02 -7.19
CA THR A 65 -11.90 21.36 -7.23
C THR A 65 -13.14 21.35 -8.12
N PHE A 66 -14.30 21.58 -7.51
CA PHE A 66 -15.59 21.79 -8.17
C PHE A 66 -15.93 23.30 -8.18
N PRO A 67 -16.95 23.74 -8.95
CA PRO A 67 -17.30 25.17 -9.01
C PRO A 67 -17.60 25.79 -7.64
N ASP A 68 -18.30 25.05 -6.77
CA ASP A 68 -18.85 25.61 -5.52
C ASP A 68 -18.17 25.06 -4.26
N PHE A 69 -17.30 24.05 -4.36
CA PHE A 69 -16.62 23.43 -3.23
C PHE A 69 -15.35 22.67 -3.63
N GLN A 70 -14.54 22.31 -2.65
CA GLN A 70 -13.36 21.47 -2.81
C GLN A 70 -13.52 20.19 -2.00
N LEU A 71 -13.09 19.06 -2.56
CA LEU A 71 -12.87 17.82 -1.81
C LEU A 71 -11.38 17.67 -1.54
N VAL A 72 -11.01 17.76 -0.27
CA VAL A 72 -9.63 17.64 0.19
C VAL A 72 -9.50 16.32 0.92
N PRO A 73 -8.57 15.42 0.52
CA PRO A 73 -8.22 14.27 1.34
C PRO A 73 -7.66 14.78 2.67
N THR A 74 -8.37 14.54 3.77
CA THR A 74 -7.94 14.95 5.11
C THR A 74 -7.24 13.80 5.82
N LEU A 75 -6.51 14.15 6.88
CA LEU A 75 -5.85 13.18 7.73
C LEU A 75 -6.88 12.23 8.37
N GLU A 76 -8.01 12.76 8.84
CA GLU A 76 -9.11 12.00 9.42
C GLU A 76 -9.73 11.04 8.42
N ALA A 77 -9.90 11.45 7.15
CA ALA A 77 -10.40 10.56 6.10
C ALA A 77 -9.43 9.38 5.87
N TYR A 78 -8.12 9.64 5.88
CA TYR A 78 -7.11 8.57 5.81
C TYR A 78 -7.18 7.66 7.05
N SER A 79 -7.27 8.22 8.25
CA SER A 79 -7.38 7.49 9.52
C SER A 79 -8.55 6.50 9.49
N ASN A 80 -9.70 6.98 9.01
CA ASN A 80 -10.91 6.19 8.86
C ASN A 80 -10.74 5.10 7.79
N LEU A 81 -10.12 5.43 6.66
CA LEU A 81 -9.87 4.49 5.55
C LEU A 81 -8.96 3.33 5.98
N VAL A 82 -7.84 3.63 6.65
CA VAL A 82 -6.89 2.59 7.10
C VAL A 82 -7.23 2.05 8.48
N GLY A 83 -8.23 2.59 9.18
CA GLY A 83 -8.62 2.17 10.51
C GLY A 83 -7.52 2.30 11.57
N LEU A 84 -6.65 3.30 11.46
CA LEU A 84 -5.55 3.56 12.39
C LEU A 84 -5.67 4.99 12.95
N PRO A 85 -5.59 5.20 14.28
CA PRO A 85 -5.65 6.54 14.86
C PRO A 85 -4.40 7.32 14.50
N ILE A 86 -4.58 8.51 13.92
CA ILE A 86 -3.44 9.35 13.52
C ILE A 86 -2.97 10.25 14.65
N ALA A 87 -3.87 10.65 15.57
CA ALA A 87 -3.52 11.47 16.73
C ALA A 87 -2.47 10.83 17.65
N GLU A 88 -2.30 9.51 17.59
CA GLU A 88 -1.38 8.74 18.43
C GLU A 88 -0.07 8.37 17.72
N LYS A 89 0.09 8.74 16.44
CA LYS A 89 1.29 8.42 15.65
C LYS A 89 2.01 9.69 15.25
N ALA A 90 3.34 9.64 15.26
CA ALA A 90 4.14 10.72 14.68
C ALA A 90 3.67 10.93 13.23
N PRO A 91 3.35 12.17 12.82
CA PRO A 91 3.08 12.45 11.41
C PRO A 91 4.26 11.99 10.58
N PHE A 92 4.02 11.43 9.39
CA PHE A 92 5.08 10.99 8.47
C PHE A 92 6.11 12.11 8.30
N THR A 93 7.30 11.95 8.90
CA THR A 93 8.32 13.00 9.00
C THR A 93 9.15 13.16 7.72
N GLY A 94 8.74 12.52 6.63
CA GLY A 94 9.58 12.37 5.44
C GLY A 94 10.52 11.16 5.58
N PRO A 95 11.33 10.90 4.55
CA PRO A 95 12.21 9.73 4.55
C PRO A 95 13.18 9.81 5.73
N GLY A 96 13.13 8.80 6.58
CA GLY A 96 14.04 8.59 7.69
C GLY A 96 15.41 8.10 7.20
N THR A 97 16.21 7.61 8.13
CA THR A 97 17.47 6.96 7.78
C THR A 97 17.21 5.77 6.86
N SER A 98 17.95 5.69 5.74
CA SER A 98 18.00 4.54 4.83
C SER A 98 17.77 3.21 5.56
N LEU A 99 16.59 2.62 5.35
CA LEU A 99 16.22 1.33 5.92
C LEU A 99 17.25 0.28 5.51
N THR A 100 17.98 -0.24 6.50
CA THR A 100 18.95 -1.31 6.26
C THR A 100 18.22 -2.64 6.02
N PRO A 101 18.79 -3.56 5.23
CA PRO A 101 18.23 -4.91 5.06
C PRO A 101 17.92 -5.63 6.37
N LEU A 102 18.68 -5.34 7.44
CA LEU A 102 18.48 -5.91 8.77
C LEU A 102 17.15 -5.45 9.41
N VAL A 103 16.82 -4.17 9.28
CA VAL A 103 15.57 -3.61 9.83
C VAL A 103 14.38 -4.18 9.08
N ILE A 104 14.43 -4.15 7.74
CA ILE A 104 13.36 -4.72 6.89
C ILE A 104 13.15 -6.20 7.20
N ALA A 105 14.24 -6.97 7.33
CA ALA A 105 14.17 -8.39 7.67
C ALA A 105 13.48 -8.64 9.01
N LYS A 106 13.75 -7.80 10.02
CA LYS A 106 13.10 -7.87 11.32
C LYS A 106 11.60 -7.58 11.22
N ASP A 107 11.21 -6.54 10.49
CA ASP A 107 9.81 -6.11 10.40
C ASP A 107 8.96 -7.07 9.55
N LEU A 108 9.57 -7.68 8.53
CA LEU A 108 8.93 -8.69 7.68
C LEU A 108 9.10 -10.12 8.18
N TYR A 109 9.82 -10.35 9.30
CA TYR A 109 10.13 -11.68 9.81
C TYR A 109 10.81 -12.58 8.75
N LEU A 110 11.73 -11.99 7.97
CA LEU A 110 12.53 -12.65 6.94
C LEU A 110 13.99 -12.75 7.37
N LYS A 111 14.77 -13.55 6.64
CA LYS A 111 16.23 -13.55 6.82
C LYS A 111 16.84 -12.33 6.14
N THR A 112 17.83 -11.72 6.80
CA THR A 112 18.58 -10.58 6.24
C THR A 112 19.23 -10.91 4.89
N SER A 113 19.68 -12.16 4.69
CA SER A 113 20.22 -12.64 3.42
C SER A 113 19.16 -12.61 2.32
N ASP A 114 17.94 -13.06 2.62
CA ASP A 114 16.87 -13.17 1.64
C ASP A 114 16.40 -11.78 1.23
N VAL A 115 16.27 -10.87 2.20
CA VAL A 115 16.01 -9.45 1.93
C VAL A 115 17.11 -8.85 1.07
N SER A 116 18.39 -9.04 1.42
CA SER A 116 19.50 -8.44 0.66
C SER A 116 19.57 -8.94 -0.79
N ASN A 117 19.22 -10.21 -1.02
CA ASN A 117 19.25 -10.83 -2.35
C ASN A 117 18.08 -10.39 -3.24
N HIS A 118 16.94 -10.01 -2.66
CA HIS A 118 15.72 -9.67 -3.41
C HIS A 118 15.35 -8.20 -3.36
N LEU A 119 16.09 -7.40 -2.58
CA LEU A 119 15.98 -5.95 -2.56
C LEU A 119 16.72 -5.38 -3.78
N ILE A 120 15.97 -5.13 -4.84
CA ILE A 120 16.50 -4.73 -6.14
C ILE A 120 16.25 -3.25 -6.43
N THR A 121 16.99 -2.72 -7.39
CA THR A 121 16.74 -1.39 -7.95
C THR A 121 16.17 -1.52 -9.35
N LYS A 122 14.94 -1.04 -9.56
CA LYS A 122 14.27 -0.97 -10.86
C LYS A 122 13.93 0.49 -11.15
N SER A 123 14.36 0.99 -12.31
CA SER A 123 14.10 2.39 -12.73
C SER A 123 14.46 3.43 -11.65
N HIS A 124 15.63 3.29 -11.03
CA HIS A 124 16.13 4.13 -9.92
C HIS A 124 15.35 4.03 -8.59
N ILE A 125 14.35 3.15 -8.50
CA ILE A 125 13.57 2.92 -7.29
C ILE A 125 14.02 1.59 -6.69
N ARG A 126 14.36 1.61 -5.40
CA ARG A 126 14.74 0.42 -4.63
C ARG A 126 13.51 -0.19 -3.99
N GLY A 127 13.44 -1.51 -3.89
CA GLY A 127 12.29 -2.20 -3.32
C GLY A 127 12.18 -3.68 -3.71
N PHE A 128 10.98 -4.23 -3.59
CA PHE A 128 10.71 -5.64 -3.88
C PHE A 128 9.74 -5.81 -5.06
N THR A 129 9.92 -6.89 -5.81
CA THR A 129 8.86 -7.33 -6.72
C THR A 129 7.68 -7.87 -5.92
N SER A 130 6.45 -7.58 -6.34
CA SER A 130 5.25 -8.15 -5.71
C SER A 130 5.27 -9.67 -5.79
N LYS A 131 5.77 -10.23 -6.89
CA LYS A 131 5.97 -11.68 -7.08
C LYS A 131 6.81 -12.30 -5.97
N TYR A 132 7.99 -11.75 -5.66
CA TYR A 132 8.83 -12.28 -4.59
C TYR A 132 8.11 -12.31 -3.24
N LEU A 133 7.44 -11.21 -2.89
CA LEU A 133 6.69 -11.11 -1.65
C LEU A 133 5.53 -12.11 -1.60
N LEU A 134 4.75 -12.22 -2.69
CA LEU A 134 3.68 -13.21 -2.80
C LEU A 134 4.21 -14.64 -2.69
N ASP A 135 5.31 -14.96 -3.38
CA ASP A 135 5.94 -16.28 -3.34
C ASP A 135 6.40 -16.62 -1.91
N GLN A 136 7.02 -15.67 -1.20
CA GLN A 136 7.40 -15.82 0.22
C GLN A 136 6.19 -16.03 1.14
N ALA A 137 5.14 -15.23 0.98
CA ALA A 137 3.95 -15.33 1.81
C ALA A 137 3.19 -16.66 1.60
N ASN A 138 3.35 -17.30 0.43
CA ASN A 138 2.70 -18.54 0.07
C ASN A 138 3.48 -19.82 0.41
N LEU A 139 4.72 -19.73 0.90
CA LEU A 139 5.47 -20.92 1.33
C LEU A 139 4.76 -21.63 2.49
N SER A 140 4.76 -22.97 2.47
CA SER A 140 4.14 -23.78 3.54
C SER A 140 4.80 -23.59 4.91
N THR A 141 6.06 -23.14 4.92
CA THR A 141 6.86 -22.86 6.11
C THR A 141 6.65 -21.46 6.68
N THR A 142 5.93 -20.59 5.97
CA THR A 142 5.75 -19.19 6.37
C THR A 142 4.85 -19.10 7.59
N CYS A 143 5.35 -18.49 8.66
CA CYS A 143 4.56 -18.27 9.87
C CYS A 143 3.53 -17.16 9.64
N GLN A 144 2.53 -17.09 10.51
CA GLN A 144 1.45 -16.10 10.35
C GLN A 144 1.96 -14.66 10.47
N ASP A 145 2.91 -14.37 11.37
CA ASP A 145 3.48 -13.03 11.48
C ASP A 145 4.14 -12.55 10.19
N THR A 146 4.93 -13.42 9.53
CA THR A 146 5.53 -13.13 8.21
C THR A 146 4.46 -12.92 7.14
N LEU A 147 3.45 -13.80 7.09
CA LEU A 147 2.37 -13.70 6.09
C LEU A 147 1.59 -12.38 6.25
N GLU A 148 1.21 -12.05 7.48
CA GLU A 148 0.46 -10.83 7.77
C GLU A 148 1.30 -9.57 7.50
N ALA A 149 2.59 -9.56 7.88
CA ALA A 149 3.52 -8.46 7.58
C ALA A 149 3.68 -8.25 6.07
N ILE A 150 3.89 -9.33 5.30
CA ILE A 150 4.01 -9.24 3.85
C ILE A 150 2.69 -8.79 3.20
N LEU A 151 1.55 -9.32 3.64
CA LEU A 151 0.24 -8.89 3.13
C LEU A 151 -0.01 -7.41 3.38
N ALA A 152 0.29 -6.93 4.59
CA ALA A 152 0.17 -5.50 4.92
C ALA A 152 1.08 -4.66 4.01
N LEU A 153 2.34 -5.07 3.83
CA LEU A 153 3.29 -4.38 2.96
C LEU A 153 2.82 -4.36 1.49
N LEU A 154 2.29 -5.47 0.98
CA LEU A 154 1.73 -5.54 -0.37
C LEU A 154 0.55 -4.58 -0.55
N ILE A 155 -0.35 -4.48 0.43
CA ILE A 155 -1.47 -3.52 0.38
C ILE A 155 -0.95 -2.08 0.43
N TYR A 156 0.01 -1.77 1.31
CA TYR A 156 0.61 -0.45 1.37
C TYR A 156 1.30 -0.06 0.06
N GLY A 157 2.19 -0.91 -0.45
CA GLY A 157 3.01 -0.59 -1.63
C GLY A 157 2.27 -0.66 -2.96
N LEU A 158 1.26 -1.52 -3.10
CA LEU A 158 0.55 -1.71 -4.38
C LEU A 158 -0.75 -0.93 -4.46
N ILE A 159 -1.40 -0.61 -3.33
CA ILE A 159 -2.72 0.05 -3.31
C ILE A 159 -2.63 1.47 -2.78
N LEU A 160 -1.98 1.68 -1.62
CA LEU A 160 -1.94 3.00 -0.99
C LEU A 160 -0.84 3.92 -1.56
N PHE A 161 0.34 3.36 -1.85
CA PHE A 161 1.51 4.10 -2.35
C PHE A 161 2.09 3.49 -3.64
N PRO A 162 1.29 3.29 -4.70
CA PRO A 162 1.73 2.60 -5.91
C PRO A 162 2.76 3.41 -6.72
N ASN A 163 3.99 2.89 -6.87
CA ASN A 163 5.06 3.58 -7.64
C ASN A 163 5.43 2.91 -8.98
N LEU A 164 5.79 1.63 -9.00
CA LEU A 164 6.05 0.87 -10.23
C LEU A 164 5.10 -0.33 -10.31
N ASP A 165 4.78 -0.76 -11.54
CA ASP A 165 3.93 -1.94 -11.73
C ASP A 165 4.58 -3.18 -11.11
N ASN A 166 3.78 -3.92 -10.33
CA ASN A 166 4.18 -5.15 -9.64
C ASN A 166 5.41 -4.97 -8.74
N PHE A 167 5.52 -3.81 -8.08
CA PHE A 167 6.68 -3.46 -7.27
C PHE A 167 6.31 -2.63 -6.05
N VAL A 168 6.87 -3.00 -4.90
CA VAL A 168 6.75 -2.29 -3.63
C VAL A 168 7.99 -1.42 -3.45
N ASP A 169 7.80 -0.10 -3.48
CA ASP A 169 8.84 0.89 -3.20
C ASP A 169 9.28 0.81 -1.72
N MET A 170 10.57 0.98 -1.47
CA MET A 170 11.13 1.18 -0.13
C MET A 170 10.43 2.28 0.68
N ASN A 171 9.92 3.34 0.04
CA ASN A 171 9.17 4.39 0.72
C ASN A 171 7.83 3.90 1.29
N ALA A 172 7.32 2.75 0.85
CA ALA A 172 6.12 2.12 1.41
C ALA A 172 6.44 1.14 2.56
N ILE A 173 7.72 0.88 2.82
CA ILE A 173 8.21 0.06 3.95
C ILE A 173 8.47 0.95 5.18
N GLU A 174 8.67 2.25 4.95
CA GLU A 174 9.05 3.26 5.95
C GLU A 174 7.88 3.82 6.76
#